data_AF-A0A4P5ZBC8-F1
#
_entry.id   AF-A0A4P5ZBC8-F1
#
_cell.length_a   1.000
_cell.length_b   1.000
_cell.length_c   1.000
_cell.angle_alpha   90.00
_cell.angle_beta   90.00
_cell.angle_gamma   90.00
#
_symmetry.space_group_name_H-M   'P 1'
#
loop_
_entity.id
_entity.type
_entity.pdbx_description
1 polymer ?
#
loop_
_entity_poly.entity_id
_entity_poly.type
_entity_poly.pdbx_seq_one_letter_code
_entity_poly.pdbx_strand_id
1 'polypeptide(L)'
;MEENLPQGLTVFVLPPAHQTRLPTSNAVERVNQELKRRTRVARLFPNGASLLRLISALAVEISEDGEAGKIYLDMTCLTHPPV
;
A
#
# COMPACT_ATOMS: atom_id res chain seq x y z
N MET A 1 11.81 14.75 -19.24
CA MET A 1 10.45 14.25 -18.90
C MET A 1 10.17 12.92 -19.60
N GLU A 2 10.60 12.74 -20.84
CA GLU A 2 10.39 11.51 -21.64
C GLU A 2 11.16 10.27 -21.14
N GLU A 3 12.24 10.43 -20.36
CA GLU A 3 13.04 9.31 -19.83
C GLU A 3 12.25 8.34 -18.93
N ASN A 4 11.18 8.82 -18.27
CA ASN A 4 10.38 8.01 -17.34
C ASN A 4 9.08 7.47 -17.97
N LEU A 5 8.87 7.74 -19.27
CA LEU A 5 7.71 7.29 -20.01
C LEU A 5 7.53 5.76 -20.00
N PRO A 6 8.57 4.93 -20.21
CA PRO A 6 8.38 3.48 -20.19
C PRO A 6 7.94 2.96 -18.80
N GLN A 7 8.44 3.55 -17.71
CA GLN A 7 8.03 3.20 -16.35
C GLN A 7 6.55 3.54 -16.11
N GLY A 8 6.11 4.73 -16.54
CA GLY A 8 4.73 5.17 -16.39
C GLY A 8 3.70 4.33 -17.17
N LEU A 9 4.10 3.72 -18.29
CA LEU A 9 3.23 2.88 -19.11
C LEU A 9 3.19 1.40 -18.68
N THR A 10 4.04 0.99 -17.73
CA THR A 10 4.13 -0.41 -17.27
C THR A 10 2.79 -0.96 -16.75
N VAL A 11 1.92 -0.07 -16.24
CA VAL A 11 0.59 -0.44 -15.72
C VAL A 11 -0.27 -1.15 -16.78
N PHE A 12 -0.11 -0.83 -18.07
CA PHE A 12 -0.90 -1.44 -19.15
C PHE A 12 -0.56 -2.90 -19.44
N VAL A 13 0.56 -3.41 -18.92
CA VAL A 13 0.95 -4.82 -19.04
C VAL A 13 0.18 -5.71 -18.05
N LEU A 14 -0.44 -5.12 -17.03
CA LEU A 14 -1.10 -5.83 -15.95
C LEU A 14 -2.55 -6.20 -16.32
N PRO A 15 -3.18 -7.17 -15.63
CA PRO A 15 -4.58 -7.52 -15.88
C PRO A 15 -5.51 -6.31 -15.79
N PRO A 16 -6.58 -6.23 -16.60
CA PRO A 16 -7.48 -5.07 -16.63
C PRO A 16 -8.02 -4.67 -15.25
N ALA A 17 -8.28 -5.64 -14.37
CA ALA A 17 -8.72 -5.40 -13.00
C ALA A 17 -7.72 -4.56 -12.16
N HIS A 18 -6.43 -4.60 -12.48
CA HIS A 18 -5.37 -3.90 -11.77
C HIS A 18 -5.01 -2.55 -12.38
N GLN A 19 -5.25 -2.36 -13.68
CA GLN A 19 -4.90 -1.14 -14.41
C GLN A 19 -5.57 0.13 -13.85
N THR A 20 -6.77 0.00 -13.27
CA THR A 20 -7.48 1.14 -12.66
C THR A 20 -6.93 1.54 -11.29
N ARG A 21 -6.42 0.58 -10.52
CA ARG A 21 -6.07 0.80 -9.09
C ARG A 21 -4.59 1.11 -8.89
N LEU A 22 -3.71 0.43 -9.61
CA LEU A 22 -2.25 0.57 -9.47
C LEU A 22 -1.64 1.92 -9.83
N PRO A 23 -2.14 2.71 -10.79
CA PRO A 23 -1.59 4.03 -11.03
C PRO A 23 -1.98 5.03 -9.93
N THR A 24 -2.90 4.66 -9.02
CA THR A 24 -3.34 5.54 -7.93
C THR A 24 -2.50 5.35 -6.68
N SER A 25 -2.27 6.45 -5.95
CA SER A 25 -1.57 6.46 -4.65
C SER A 25 -2.51 6.14 -3.47
N ASN A 26 -3.80 5.91 -3.73
CA ASN A 26 -4.86 5.75 -2.71
C ASN A 26 -4.51 4.71 -1.62
N ALA A 27 -3.94 3.56 -2.00
CA ALA A 27 -3.59 2.52 -1.03
C ALA A 27 -2.51 2.99 -0.06
N VAL A 28 -1.45 3.61 -0.57
CA VAL A 28 -0.31 4.10 0.22
C VAL A 28 -0.73 5.33 1.03
N GLU A 29 -1.54 6.22 0.48
CA GLU A 29 -2.12 7.37 1.18
C GLU A 29 -2.98 6.95 2.37
N ARG A 30 -3.81 5.91 2.21
CA ARG A 30 -4.62 5.36 3.31
C ARG A 30 -3.74 4.86 4.46
N VAL A 31 -2.68 4.10 4.15
CA VAL A 31 -1.73 3.60 5.17
C VAL A 31 -1.01 4.78 5.85
N ASN A 32 -0.54 5.75 5.08
CA ASN A 32 0.14 6.92 5.61
C ASN A 32 -0.76 7.78 6.50
N GLN A 33 -2.04 7.92 6.13
CA GLN A 33 -3.02 8.63 6.94
C GLN A 33 -3.25 7.93 8.28
N GLU A 34 -3.32 6.60 8.28
CA GLU A 34 -3.51 5.82 9.50
C GLU A 34 -2.30 5.87 10.43
N LEU A 35 -1.09 5.73 9.88
CA LEU A 35 0.15 5.92 10.63
C LEU A 35 0.21 7.32 11.26
N LYS A 36 -0.11 8.37 10.49
CA LYS A 36 -0.18 9.76 11.01
C LYS A 36 -1.23 9.90 12.11
N ARG A 37 -2.41 9.30 11.96
CA ARG A 37 -3.49 9.35 12.95
C ARG A 37 -3.08 8.72 14.28
N ARG A 38 -2.45 7.54 14.24
CA ARG A 38 -2.09 6.77 15.44
C ARG A 38 -0.82 7.29 16.12
N THR A 39 0.14 7.79 15.35
CA THR A 39 1.36 8.42 15.91
C THR A 39 1.09 9.81 16.49
N ARG A 40 -0.02 10.48 16.12
CA ARG A 40 -0.41 11.80 16.65
C ARG A 40 -0.53 11.84 18.18
N VAL A 41 -0.92 10.73 18.82
CA VAL A 41 -1.05 10.64 20.28
C VAL A 41 0.31 10.72 20.97
N ALA A 42 1.34 10.09 20.39
CA ALA A 42 2.66 10.02 21.00
C ALA A 42 3.39 11.38 21.00
N ARG A 43 3.08 12.30 20.06
CA ARG A 43 3.65 13.65 19.82
C ARG A 43 5.19 13.73 19.69
N LEU A 44 5.94 13.08 20.57
CA LEU A 44 7.39 12.96 20.60
C LEU A 44 7.79 11.54 21.02
N PHE A 45 8.80 10.98 20.36
CA PHE A 45 9.35 9.66 20.73
C PHE A 45 10.69 9.84 21.46
N PRO A 46 10.97 9.02 22.48
CA PRO A 46 12.21 9.13 23.25
C PRO A 46 13.46 8.71 22.45
N ASN A 47 13.30 7.88 21.42
CA ASN A 47 14.36 7.48 20.48
C ASN A 47 13.74 6.84 19.22
N GLY A 48 14.56 6.61 18.19
CA GLY A 48 14.12 5.99 16.94
C GLY A 48 13.66 4.53 17.08
N ALA A 49 14.20 3.78 18.04
CA ALA A 49 13.80 2.39 18.26
C ALA A 49 12.37 2.27 18.81
N SER A 50 11.94 3.21 19.66
CA SER A 50 10.58 3.29 20.15
C SER A 50 9.58 3.64 19.03
N LEU A 51 9.98 4.53 18.11
CA LEU A 51 9.18 4.83 16.91
C LEU A 51 9.05 3.60 16.00
N LEU A 52 10.17 2.93 15.69
CA LEU A 52 10.18 1.71 14.89
C LEU A 52 9.27 0.64 15.48
N ARG A 53 9.35 0.39 16.79
CA ARG A 53 8.49 -0.60 17.47
C ARG A 53 7.00 -0.29 17.27
N LEU A 54 6.61 0.97 17.43
CA LEU A 54 5.21 1.37 17.22
C LEU A 54 4.80 1.21 15.76
N ILE A 55 5.58 1.74 14.81
CA ILE A 55 5.25 1.67 13.38
C ILE A 55 5.17 0.22 12.92
N SER A 56 6.10 -0.65 13.33
CA SER A 56 6.06 -2.07 12.99
C SER A 56 4.81 -2.76 13.55
N ALA A 57 4.43 -2.48 14.80
CA ALA A 57 3.20 -3.04 15.36
C ALA A 57 1.95 -2.57 14.59
N LEU A 58 1.89 -1.28 14.22
CA LEU A 58 0.79 -0.74 13.43
C LEU A 58 0.75 -1.30 12.00
N ALA A 59 1.90 -1.54 11.39
CA ALA A 59 1.98 -2.15 10.08
C ALA A 59 1.42 -3.58 10.09
N VAL A 60 1.75 -4.36 11.11
CA VAL A 60 1.18 -5.72 11.31
C VAL A 60 -0.34 -5.66 11.42
N GLU A 61 -0.88 -4.79 12.26
CA GLU A 61 -2.33 -4.66 12.42
C GLU A 61 -3.04 -4.26 11.11
N ILE A 62 -2.47 -3.31 10.36
CA ILE A 62 -3.02 -2.89 9.05
C ILE A 62 -2.97 -4.05 8.04
N SER A 63 -1.92 -4.86 8.07
CA SER A 63 -1.80 -6.06 7.24
C SER A 63 -2.85 -7.10 7.60
N GLU A 64 -3.02 -7.41 8.88
CA GLU A 64 -4.03 -8.36 9.37
C GLU A 64 -5.46 -7.91 8.99
N ASP A 65 -5.78 -6.62 9.17
CA ASP A 65 -7.06 -6.04 8.74
C ASP A 65 -7.25 -6.11 7.21
N GLY A 66 -6.16 -5.95 6.46
CA GLY A 66 -6.17 -6.04 5.00
C GLY A 66 -6.41 -7.46 4.49
N GLU A 67 -5.84 -8.45 5.17
CA GLU A 67 -6.02 -9.88 4.87
C GLU A 67 -7.42 -10.37 5.25
N ALA A 68 -7.96 -9.89 6.37
CA ALA A 68 -9.32 -10.22 6.82
C ALA A 68 -10.43 -9.47 6.04
N GLY A 69 -10.07 -8.38 5.34
CA GLY A 69 -10.99 -7.45 4.70
C GLY A 69 -11.22 -7.65 3.19
N LYS A 70 -11.64 -6.57 2.51
CA LYS A 70 -11.86 -6.57 1.06
C LYS A 70 -10.52 -6.59 0.31
N ILE A 71 -10.36 -7.57 -0.58
CA ILE A 71 -9.24 -7.69 -1.51
C ILE A 71 -9.09 -6.40 -2.33
N TYR A 72 -7.98 -5.67 -2.12
CA TYR A 72 -7.69 -4.43 -2.84
C TYR A 72 -7.18 -4.70 -4.26
N LEU A 73 -6.36 -5.74 -4.42
CA LEU A 73 -5.86 -6.28 -5.69
C LEU A 73 -6.03 -7.79 -5.67
N ASP A 74 -6.66 -8.33 -6.71
CA ASP A 74 -6.90 -9.76 -6.82
C ASP A 74 -5.71 -10.45 -7.47
N MET A 75 -4.91 -11.13 -6.64
CA MET A 75 -3.71 -11.80 -7.10
C MET A 75 -4.00 -13.05 -7.93
N THR A 76 -5.24 -13.57 -7.93
CA THR A 76 -5.62 -14.74 -8.76
C THR A 76 -5.62 -14.39 -10.26
N CYS A 77 -5.86 -13.13 -10.60
CA CYS A 77 -5.81 -12.62 -11.97
C CYS A 77 -4.38 -12.62 -12.57
N LEU A 78 -3.35 -12.82 -11.74
CA LEU A 78 -1.96 -12.92 -12.18
C LEU A 78 -1.51 -14.39 -12.38
N THR A 79 -2.19 -15.35 -11.75
CA THR A 79 -1.82 -16.77 -11.78
C THR A 79 -2.58 -17.57 -12.84
N HIS A 80 -3.77 -17.10 -13.24
CA HIS A 80 -4.50 -17.59 -14.40
C HIS A 80 -4.74 -16.44 -15.39
N PRO A 81 -4.11 -16.43 -16.58
CA PRO A 81 -4.48 -15.46 -17.60
C PRO A 81 -5.94 -15.72 -18.02
N PRO A 82 -6.77 -14.68 -18.19
CA PRO A 82 -8.10 -14.86 -18.76
C PRO A 82 -7.92 -15.42 -20.18
N VAL A 83 -8.57 -16.55 -20.46
CA VAL A 83 -8.67 -17.17 -21.78
C VAL A 83 -9.33 -16.22 -22.77
#